data_AF-I1LTE6-F1
#
_entry.id   AF-I1LTE6-F1
#
_cell.length_a   1.000
_cell.length_b   1.000
_cell.length_c   1.000
_cell.angle_alpha   90.00
_cell.angle_beta   90.00
_cell.angle_gamma   90.00
#
_symmetry.space_group_name_H-M   'P 1'
#
loop_
_entity.id
_entity.type
_entity.pdbx_description
1 polymer ?
#
loop_
_entity_poly.entity_id
_entity_poly.type
_entity_poly.pdbx_seq_one_letter_code
_entity_poly.pdbx_strand_id
1 'polypeptide(L)' 'MDAIDSVFDPLREFAKDSVRLVKRCHKPDRKEFSKVAVRTAIGFVVMGFVGFFVKLIFIPINNIIVGSG' A
#
# COMPACT_ATOMS: atom_id res chain seq x y z
N MET A 1 5.17 -38.68 12.11
CA MET A 1 5.24 -37.36 12.78
C MET A 1 6.45 -36.55 12.28
N ASP A 2 7.48 -37.22 11.77
CA ASP A 2 8.79 -36.64 11.42
C ASP A 2 8.78 -35.65 10.25
N ALA A 3 7.91 -35.86 9.25
CA ALA A 3 7.79 -34.92 8.12
C ALA A 3 7.24 -33.55 8.55
N ILE A 4 6.36 -33.55 9.57
CA ILE A 4 5.78 -32.32 10.11
C ILE A 4 6.87 -31.56 10.87
N ASP A 5 7.56 -32.20 11.80
CA ASP A 5 8.62 -31.56 12.59
C ASP A 5 9.75 -31.01 11.70
N SER A 6 10.12 -31.72 10.62
CA SER A 6 11.14 -31.26 9.66
C SER A 6 10.79 -29.96 8.92
N VAL A 7 9.50 -29.63 8.81
CA VAL A 7 9.02 -28.37 8.20
C VAL A 7 8.81 -27.31 9.27
N PHE A 8 8.38 -27.69 10.48
CA PHE A 8 8.10 -26.74 11.56
C PHE A 8 9.36 -26.14 12.18
N ASP A 9 10.44 -26.91 12.33
CA ASP A 9 11.70 -26.41 12.88
C ASP A 9 12.33 -25.26 12.07
N PRO A 10 12.50 -25.37 10.73
CA PRO A 10 13.03 -24.26 9.94
C PRO A 10 12.09 -23.05 9.93
N LEU A 11 10.77 -23.26 9.98
CA LEU A 11 9.80 -22.16 10.09
C LEU A 11 9.90 -21.44 11.44
N ARG A 12 10.12 -22.18 12.53
CA ARG A 12 10.30 -21.62 13.87
C ARG A 12 11.59 -20.82 13.98
N GLU A 13 12.68 -21.32 13.40
CA GLU A 13 13.95 -20.60 13.33
C GLU A 13 13.82 -19.32 12.49
N PHE A 14 13.19 -19.42 11.31
CA PHE A 14 12.89 -18.26 10.46
C PHE A 14 12.04 -17.20 11.15
N ALA A 15 11.01 -17.61 11.90
CA ALA A 15 10.18 -16.68 12.67
C ALA A 15 10.99 -15.97 13.76
N LYS A 16 11.87 -16.70 14.46
CA LYS A 16 12.76 -16.14 15.50
C LYS A 16 13.74 -15.12 14.90
N ASP A 17 14.32 -15.43 13.73
CA ASP A 17 15.23 -14.53 13.03
C ASP A 17 14.51 -13.30 12.47
N SER A 18 13.28 -13.46 11.96
CA SER A 18 12.43 -12.35 11.52
C SER A 18 12.14 -11.37 12.65
N VAL A 19 11.80 -11.87 13.86
CA VAL A 19 11.59 -11.02 15.03
C VAL A 19 12.88 -10.32 15.47
N ARG A 20 14.02 -11.01 15.40
CA ARG A 20 15.33 -10.42 15.70
C ARG A 20 15.66 -9.28 14.73
N LEU A 21 15.37 -9.44 13.45
CA LEU A 21 15.56 -8.41 12.42
C LEU A 21 14.71 -7.17 12.72
N VAL A 22 13.41 -7.32 12.95
CA VAL A 22 12.50 -6.20 13.24
C VAL A 22 12.92 -5.43 14.49
N LYS A 23 13.45 -6.11 15.51
CA LYS A 23 14.00 -5.46 16.72
C LYS A 23 15.30 -4.70 16.47
N ARG A 24 16.10 -5.11 15.47
CA ARG A 24 17.37 -4.45 15.12
C ARG A 24 17.17 -3.24 14.22
N CYS A 25 16.11 -3.20 13.42
CA CYS A 25 15.78 -2.06 12.56
C CYS A 25 15.51 -0.79 13.36
N HIS A 26 16.00 0.35 12.84
CA HIS A 26 15.67 1.66 13.41
C HIS A 26 14.21 2.01 13.10
N LYS A 27 13.40 2.17 14.14
CA LYS A 27 11.99 2.54 13.99
C LYS A 27 11.90 4.03 13.66
N PRO A 28 11.07 4.44 12.68
CA PRO A 28 10.97 5.84 12.29
C PRO A 28 10.47 6.67 13.48
N ASP A 29 11.09 7.82 13.71
CA ASP A 29 10.60 8.76 14.71
C ASP A 29 9.28 9.41 14.24
N ARG A 30 8.50 9.97 15.17
CA ARG A 30 7.23 10.64 14.87
C ARG A 30 7.39 11.75 13.82
N LYS A 31 8.51 12.47 13.84
CA LYS A 31 8.81 13.53 12.85
C LYS A 31 9.03 12.97 11.45
N GLU A 32 9.73 11.84 11.34
CA GLU A 32 9.97 11.18 10.06
C GLU A 32 8.69 10.57 9.49
N PHE A 33 7.92 9.88 10.34
CA PHE A 33 6.64 9.31 9.95
C PHE A 33 5.67 10.37 9.45
N SER A 34 5.53 11.49 10.16
CA SER A 34 4.67 12.61 9.74
C SER A 34 5.12 13.22 8.41
N LYS A 35 6.43 13.40 8.20
CA LYS A 35 6.97 13.91 6.93
C LYS A 35 6.65 13.00 5.75
N VAL A 36 6.80 11.68 5.91
CA VAL A 36 6.44 10.71 4.88
C VAL A 36 4.92 10.70 4.65
N ALA A 37 4.14 10.65 5.72
CA ALA A 37 2.67 10.63 5.64
C ALA A 37 2.11 11.87 4.91
N VAL A 38 2.61 13.07 5.20
CA VAL A 38 2.19 14.31 4.51
C VAL A 38 2.55 14.26 3.02
N ARG A 39 3.76 13.80 2.67
CA ARG A 39 4.18 13.67 1.26
C ARG A 39 3.31 12.67 0.51
N THR A 40 3.01 11.52 1.11
CA THR A 40 2.13 10.51 0.53
C THR A 40 0.69 11.03 0.39
N ALA A 41 0.19 11.76 1.39
CA ALA A 41 -1.15 12.35 1.35
C ALA A 41 -1.30 13.35 0.20
N ILE A 42 -0.30 14.21 -0.05
CA ILE A 42 -0.31 15.14 -1.20
C ILE A 42 -0.37 14.35 -2.51
N GLY A 43 0.43 13.28 -2.65
CA GLY A 43 0.38 12.42 -3.83
C GLY A 43 -0.99 11.79 -4.06
N PHE A 44 -1.62 11.28 -3.00
CA PHE A 44 -2.97 10.72 -3.07
C PHE A 44 -4.01 11.76 -3.50
N VAL A 45 -3.91 12.97 -2.95
CA VAL A 45 -4.80 14.09 -3.30
C VAL A 45 -4.65 14.46 -4.78
N VAL A 46 -3.43 14.62 -5.30
CA VAL A 46 -3.19 14.94 -6.72
C VAL A 46 -3.74 13.85 -7.64
N MET A 47 -3.42 12.58 -7.37
CA MET A 47 -3.92 11.45 -8.18
C MET A 47 -5.45 11.34 -8.12
N GLY A 48 -6.04 11.57 -6.95
CA GLY A 48 -7.49 11.59 -6.74
C GLY A 48 -8.17 12.73 -7.52
N PHE A 49 -7.61 13.94 -7.49
CA PHE A 49 -8.13 15.07 -8.25
C PHE A 49 -8.09 14.81 -9.76
N VAL A 50 -6.99 14.30 -10.29
CA VAL A 50 -6.87 13.96 -11.71
C VAL A 50 -7.97 12.96 -12.10
N GLY A 51 -8.15 11.88 -11.32
CA GLY A 51 -9.20 10.90 -11.58
C GLY A 51 -10.62 11.48 -11.49
N PHE A 52 -10.87 12.39 -10.55
CA PHE A 52 -12.17 13.06 -10.39
C PHE A 52 -12.52 13.93 -11.60
N PHE A 53 -11.60 14.80 -12.05
CA PHE A 53 -11.85 15.66 -13.21
C PHE A 53 -11.99 14.88 -14.50
N VAL A 54 -11.14 13.87 -14.70
CA VAL A 54 -11.24 12.94 -15.83
C VAL A 54 -12.64 12.30 -15.86
N LYS A 55 -13.10 11.75 -14.72
CA LYS A 55 -14.44 11.17 -14.61
C LYS A 55 -15.56 12.18 -14.86
N LEU A 56 -15.45 13.39 -14.31
CA LEU A 56 -16.43 14.45 -14.52
C LEU A 56 -16.58 14.85 -15.98
N ILE A 57 -15.48 14.94 -16.73
CA ILE A 57 -15.50 15.27 -18.17
C ILE A 57 -16.08 14.10 -18.98
N PHE A 58 -15.79 12.86 -18.59
CA PHE A 58 -16.29 11.68 -19.31
C PHE A 58 -17.80 11.42 -19.10
N ILE A 59 -18.42 11.87 -18.01
CA ILE A 59 -19.89 11.71 -17.79
C ILE A 59 -20.72 12.35 -18.93
N PRO A 60 -20.58 13.66 -19.25
CA PRO A 60 -21.33 14.29 -20.33
C PRO A 60 -20.90 13.75 -21.69
N ILE A 61 -19.61 13.48 -21.90
CA ILE A 61 -19.11 12.93 -23.17
C ILE A 61 -19.76 11.57 -23.46
N ASN A 62 -19.79 10.67 -22.47
CA ASN A 62 -20.41 9.36 -22.63
C ASN A 62 -21.92 9.48 -22.87
N ASN A 63 -22.60 10.42 -22.21
CA ASN A 63 -24.02 10.67 -22.45
C ASN A 63 -24.28 11.18 -23.88
N ILE A 64 -23.43 12.06 -24.42
CA ILE A 64 -23.55 12.56 -25.79
C ILE A 64 -23.29 11.44 -26.80
N ILE A 65 -22.24 10.62 -26.60
CA ILE A 65 -21.86 9.55 -27.53
C ILE A 65 -22.90 8.43 -27.54
N VAL A 66 -23.34 7.95 -26.36
CA VAL A 66 -24.33 6.86 -26.26
C VAL A 66 -25.72 7.34 -26.67
N GLY A 67 -26.08 8.61 -26.41
CA GLY A 67 -27.38 9.16 -26.81
C GLY A 67 -27.48 9.60 -28.28
N SER A 68 -26.35 9.67 -29.00
CA SER A 68 -26.31 10.07 -30.43
C SER A 68 -26.17 8.87 -31.39
N GLY A 69 -26.17 7.64 -30.87
CA GLY A 69 -26.26 6.40 -31.65
C GLY A 69 -27.65 5.78 -31.50
#